data_AF-A0A2V9JAK4-F1
#
_entry.id   AF-A0A2V9JAK4-F1
#
_cell.length_a   1.000
_cell.length_b   1.000
_cell.length_c   1.000
_cell.angle_alpha   90.00
_cell.angle_beta   90.00
_cell.angle_gamma   90.00
#
_symmetry.space_group_name_H-M   'P 1'
#
loop_
_entity.id
_entity.type
_entity.pdbx_description
1 polymer ?
#
loop_
_entity_poly.entity_id
_entity_poly.type
_entity_poly.pdbx_seq_one_letter_code
_entity_poly.pdbx_strand_id
1 'polypeptide(L)'
;EVKNYAYARWDVIVGCTAVNVVAFSIIVACAATIYTIGHTRIESGADAALALEPLAGRAAGALFAFGLCNASLFAASILPLATAYYVCEGLGLESGINKRMHEAPAFYTLYTGLIGVGALAVIFLPARDQIPVILLSQVLNGVLLPVVLIYMLRLINRKDLMGDYCNTKTFNAIAWTTCVITILLTLIWVLSSFWNRRA
;
A
#
# COMPACT_ATOMS: atom_id res chain seq x y z
N GLU A 1 -12.18 -17.81 13.15
CA GLU A 1 -12.82 -19.14 13.02
C GLU A 1 -12.49 -19.75 11.67
N VAL A 2 -12.00 -21.00 11.64
CA VAL A 2 -11.62 -21.71 10.40
C VAL A 2 -12.79 -21.84 9.41
N LYS A 3 -14.03 -21.79 9.92
CA LYS A 3 -15.28 -21.89 9.15
C LYS A 3 -15.42 -20.84 8.04
N ASN A 4 -14.76 -19.67 8.18
CA ASN A 4 -14.81 -18.59 7.18
C ASN A 4 -13.57 -18.52 6.27
N TYR A 5 -12.64 -19.47 6.36
CA TYR A 5 -11.39 -19.43 5.61
C TYR A 5 -11.60 -19.37 4.09
N ALA A 6 -12.58 -20.13 3.57
CA ALA A 6 -12.90 -20.13 2.15
C ALA A 6 -13.41 -18.74 1.68
N TYR A 7 -14.25 -18.09 2.48
CA TYR A 7 -14.74 -16.73 2.19
C TYR A 7 -13.62 -15.70 2.26
N ALA A 8 -12.77 -15.75 3.30
CA ALA A 8 -11.62 -14.86 3.41
C ALA A 8 -10.63 -15.04 2.24
N ARG A 9 -10.41 -16.27 1.79
CA ARG A 9 -9.57 -16.55 0.62
C ARG A 9 -10.18 -15.99 -0.66
N TRP A 10 -11.48 -16.17 -0.86
CA TRP A 10 -12.18 -15.60 -2.02
C TRP A 10 -12.15 -14.06 -2.01
N ASP A 11 -12.36 -13.45 -0.85
CA ASP A 11 -12.29 -12.00 -0.66
C ASP A 11 -10.91 -11.46 -1.07
N VAL A 12 -9.83 -12.09 -0.58
CA VAL A 12 -8.46 -11.71 -0.96
C VAL A 12 -8.20 -11.92 -2.46
N ILE A 13 -8.64 -13.04 -3.04
CA ILE A 13 -8.44 -13.30 -4.48
C ILE A 13 -9.15 -12.26 -5.33
N VAL A 14 -10.44 -12.01 -5.09
CA VAL A 14 -11.23 -11.06 -5.86
C VAL A 14 -10.68 -9.65 -5.67
N GLY A 15 -10.35 -9.26 -4.44
CA GLY A 15 -9.75 -7.97 -4.12
C GLY A 15 -8.42 -7.75 -4.85
N CYS A 16 -7.49 -8.71 -4.75
CA CYS A 16 -6.20 -8.63 -5.43
C CYS A 16 -6.37 -8.57 -6.96
N THR A 17 -7.26 -9.39 -7.55
CA THR A 17 -7.50 -9.36 -9.00
C THR A 17 -8.08 -8.02 -9.44
N ALA A 18 -9.05 -7.47 -8.72
CA ALA A 18 -9.65 -6.17 -9.04
C ALA A 18 -8.60 -5.05 -9.02
N VAL A 19 -7.74 -5.00 -7.98
CA VAL A 19 -6.66 -4.00 -7.89
C VAL A 19 -5.68 -4.13 -9.05
N ASN A 20 -5.33 -5.36 -9.47
CA ASN A 20 -4.46 -5.58 -10.62
C ASN A 20 -5.07 -5.10 -11.94
N VAL A 21 -6.38 -5.32 -12.15
CA VAL A 21 -7.09 -4.84 -13.35
C VAL A 21 -7.11 -3.31 -13.38
N VAL A 22 -7.36 -2.65 -12.24
CA VAL A 22 -7.32 -1.20 -12.13
C VAL A 22 -5.90 -0.67 -12.39
N ALA A 23 -4.87 -1.28 -11.77
CA ALA A 23 -3.48 -0.89 -11.97
C ALA A 23 -3.05 -1.02 -13.45
N PHE A 24 -3.41 -2.13 -14.09
CA PHE A 24 -3.17 -2.32 -15.53
C PHE A 24 -3.85 -1.24 -16.37
N SER A 25 -5.10 -0.92 -16.07
CA SER A 25 -5.85 0.12 -16.78
C SER A 25 -5.20 1.50 -16.64
N ILE A 26 -4.68 1.84 -15.46
CA ILE A 26 -3.93 3.09 -15.22
C ILE A 26 -2.66 3.13 -16.07
N ILE A 27 -1.89 2.03 -16.10
CA ILE A 27 -0.65 1.95 -16.89
C ILE A 27 -0.95 2.15 -18.38
N VAL A 28 -1.97 1.48 -18.91
CA VAL A 28 -2.39 1.60 -20.32
C VAL A 28 -2.88 3.02 -20.63
N ALA A 29 -3.69 3.62 -19.74
CA ALA A 29 -4.17 4.99 -19.92
C ALA A 29 -3.01 5.99 -19.96
N CYS A 30 -2.07 5.89 -19.00
CA CYS A 30 -0.87 6.73 -18.97
C CYS A 30 0.01 6.52 -20.19
N ALA A 31 0.17 5.27 -20.66
CA ALA A 31 0.93 4.97 -21.87
C ALA A 31 0.27 5.55 -23.13
N ALA A 32 -1.07 5.61 -23.20
CA ALA A 32 -1.78 6.19 -24.34
C ALA A 32 -1.74 7.73 -24.34
N THR A 33 -1.65 8.37 -23.18
CA THR A 33 -1.72 9.84 -23.04
C THR A 33 -0.36 10.50 -22.87
N ILE A 34 0.36 10.15 -21.81
CA ILE A 34 1.57 10.86 -21.38
C ILE A 34 2.73 10.59 -22.34
N TYR A 35 2.83 9.36 -22.84
CA TYR A 35 3.86 8.97 -23.81
C TYR A 35 3.68 9.67 -25.17
N THR A 36 2.43 9.94 -25.58
CA THR A 36 2.13 10.50 -26.90
C THR A 36 2.27 12.02 -26.96
N ILE A 37 2.19 12.71 -25.81
CA ILE A 37 2.22 14.17 -25.70
C ILE A 37 3.61 14.69 -25.25
N GLY A 38 4.53 13.80 -24.87
CA GLY A 38 5.91 14.17 -24.50
C GLY A 38 6.05 14.84 -23.13
N HIS A 39 4.98 14.94 -22.34
CA HIS A 39 5.00 15.46 -20.98
C HIS A 39 5.55 14.41 -20.01
N THR A 40 6.85 14.36 -19.80
CA THR A 40 7.49 13.33 -18.95
C THR A 40 7.47 13.62 -17.45
N ARG A 41 6.93 14.78 -17.02
CA ARG A 41 6.87 15.19 -15.62
C ARG A 41 5.43 15.37 -15.15
N ILE A 42 5.03 14.49 -14.24
CA ILE A 42 3.80 14.60 -13.44
C ILE A 42 4.25 15.07 -12.06
N GLU A 43 3.90 16.28 -11.68
CA GLU A 43 4.28 16.85 -10.38
C GLU A 43 3.11 16.80 -9.39
N SER A 44 1.88 16.54 -9.86
CA SER A 44 0.68 16.42 -9.03
C SER A 44 -0.36 15.42 -9.57
N GLY A 45 -1.26 14.96 -8.70
CA GLY A 45 -2.45 14.20 -9.10
C GLY A 45 -3.40 15.00 -10.01
N ALA A 46 -3.36 16.34 -9.94
CA ALA A 46 -4.07 17.21 -10.88
C ALA A 46 -3.49 17.11 -12.30
N ASP A 47 -2.16 17.02 -12.44
CA ASP A 47 -1.50 16.85 -13.73
C ASP A 47 -1.86 15.50 -14.35
N ALA A 48 -1.98 14.46 -13.53
CA ALA A 48 -2.47 13.16 -13.99
C ALA A 48 -3.91 13.25 -14.52
N ALA A 49 -4.80 13.97 -13.83
CA ALA A 49 -6.19 14.17 -14.29
C ALA A 49 -6.26 14.92 -15.64
N LEU A 50 -5.47 15.98 -15.79
CA LEU A 50 -5.38 16.76 -17.03
C LEU A 50 -4.75 15.95 -18.17
N ALA A 51 -3.76 15.10 -17.86
CA ALA A 51 -3.15 14.23 -18.85
C ALA A 51 -4.13 13.17 -19.40
N LEU A 52 -5.21 12.84 -18.69
CA LEU A 52 -6.26 11.93 -19.20
C LEU A 52 -7.30 12.62 -20.09
N GLU A 53 -7.40 13.95 -20.08
CA GLU A 53 -8.34 14.72 -20.89
C GLU A 53 -8.26 14.44 -22.42
N PRO A 54 -7.08 14.31 -23.06
CA PRO A 54 -6.99 14.05 -24.50
C PRO A 54 -7.42 12.64 -24.93
N LEU A 55 -7.50 11.66 -24.02
CA LEU A 55 -7.88 10.28 -24.37
C LEU A 55 -9.39 10.07 -24.47
N ALA A 56 -10.16 10.76 -23.62
CA ALA A 56 -11.60 10.53 -23.49
C ALA A 56 -12.42 11.81 -23.21
N GLY A 57 -11.79 12.98 -23.37
CA GLY A 57 -12.40 14.30 -23.18
C GLY A 57 -12.50 14.75 -21.72
N ARG A 58 -13.09 15.92 -21.51
CA ARG A 58 -13.26 16.58 -20.18
C ARG A 58 -13.98 15.72 -19.14
N ALA A 59 -14.88 14.83 -19.58
CA ALA A 59 -15.60 13.93 -18.69
C ALA A 59 -14.67 12.91 -18.00
N ALA A 60 -13.62 12.45 -18.68
CA ALA A 60 -12.68 11.48 -18.12
C ALA A 60 -11.80 12.10 -17.03
N GLY A 61 -11.32 13.33 -17.22
CA GLY A 61 -10.60 14.09 -16.19
C GLY A 61 -11.44 14.31 -14.93
N ALA A 62 -12.73 14.63 -15.08
CA ALA A 62 -13.65 14.79 -13.96
C ALA A 62 -13.93 13.47 -13.22
N LEU A 63 -14.15 12.37 -13.94
CA LEU A 63 -14.31 11.03 -13.37
C LEU A 63 -13.05 10.58 -12.62
N PHE A 64 -11.87 10.85 -13.19
CA PHE A 64 -10.60 10.55 -12.53
C PHE A 64 -10.42 11.37 -11.25
N ALA A 65 -10.68 12.68 -11.28
CA ALA A 65 -10.61 13.53 -10.10
C ALA A 65 -11.56 13.07 -8.99
N PHE A 66 -12.80 12.68 -9.34
CA PHE A 66 -13.77 12.13 -8.40
C PHE A 66 -13.29 10.80 -7.81
N GLY A 67 -12.82 9.87 -8.64
CA GLY A 67 -12.29 8.58 -8.21
C GLY A 67 -11.06 8.73 -7.32
N LEU A 68 -10.12 9.60 -7.69
CA LEU A 68 -8.91 9.89 -6.92
C LEU A 68 -9.26 10.52 -5.56
N CYS A 69 -10.21 11.45 -5.52
CA CYS A 69 -10.69 12.05 -4.28
C CYS A 69 -11.28 10.99 -3.33
N ASN A 70 -12.16 10.14 -3.86
CA ASN A 70 -12.76 9.06 -3.08
C ASN A 70 -11.71 8.06 -2.56
N ALA A 71 -10.81 7.61 -3.42
CA ALA A 71 -9.72 6.71 -3.05
C ALA A 71 -8.80 7.34 -1.98
N SER A 72 -8.50 8.64 -2.09
CA SER A 72 -7.67 9.37 -1.12
C SER A 72 -8.35 9.46 0.24
N LEU A 73 -9.66 9.73 0.28
CA LEU A 73 -10.43 9.78 1.52
C LEU A 73 -10.49 8.41 2.21
N PHE A 74 -10.73 7.34 1.45
CA PHE A 74 -10.69 5.97 1.97
C PHE A 74 -9.31 5.61 2.51
N ALA A 75 -8.24 5.92 1.78
CA ALA A 75 -6.87 5.66 2.23
C ALA A 75 -6.54 6.45 3.51
N ALA A 76 -6.89 7.73 3.57
CA ALA A 76 -6.69 8.59 4.73
C ALA A 76 -7.47 8.12 5.98
N SER A 77 -8.56 7.37 5.80
CA SER A 77 -9.36 6.85 6.92
C SER A 77 -8.86 5.47 7.36
N ILE A 78 -8.56 4.58 6.42
CA ILE A 78 -8.26 3.17 6.72
C ILE A 78 -6.81 2.98 7.19
N LEU A 79 -5.84 3.70 6.62
CA LEU A 79 -4.42 3.52 6.96
C LEU A 79 -4.08 3.94 8.40
N PRO A 80 -4.49 5.14 8.87
CA PRO A 80 -4.25 5.53 10.26
C PRO A 80 -4.93 4.59 11.24
N LEU A 81 -6.11 4.08 10.87
CA LEU A 81 -6.85 3.13 11.68
C LEU A 81 -6.07 1.82 11.86
N ALA A 82 -5.64 1.19 10.77
CA ALA A 82 -4.84 -0.03 10.81
C ALA A 82 -3.52 0.18 11.56
N THR A 83 -2.85 1.31 11.33
CA THR A 83 -1.59 1.65 12.01
C THR A 83 -1.78 1.80 13.51
N ALA A 84 -2.83 2.51 13.94
CA ALA A 84 -3.16 2.67 15.36
C ALA A 84 -3.46 1.32 16.02
N TYR A 85 -4.15 0.41 15.33
CA TYR A 85 -4.36 -0.96 15.81
C TYR A 85 -3.04 -1.69 16.02
N TYR A 86 -2.17 -1.75 15.00
CA TYR A 86 -0.91 -2.48 15.10
C TYR A 86 0.02 -1.91 16.17
N VAL A 87 0.07 -0.58 16.33
CA VAL A 87 0.89 0.06 17.36
C VAL A 87 0.34 -0.23 18.76
N CYS A 88 -0.97 -0.11 18.97
CA CYS A 88 -1.57 -0.39 20.27
C CYS A 88 -1.45 -1.88 20.64
N GLU A 89 -1.68 -2.79 19.70
CA GLU A 89 -1.48 -4.24 19.91
C GLU A 89 -0.01 -4.56 20.23
N GLY A 90 0.93 -3.96 19.51
CA GLY A 90 2.37 -4.16 19.74
C GLY A 90 2.86 -3.63 21.09
N LEU A 91 2.22 -2.57 21.62
CA LEU A 91 2.53 -2.00 22.93
C LEU A 91 1.72 -2.62 24.07
N GLY A 92 0.82 -3.58 23.78
CA GLY A 92 -0.07 -4.18 24.78
C GLY A 92 -1.10 -3.19 25.35
N LEU A 93 -1.36 -2.09 24.64
CA LEU A 93 -2.32 -1.07 25.04
C LEU A 93 -3.73 -1.46 24.57
N GLU A 94 -4.75 -1.00 25.29
CA GLU A 94 -6.13 -1.28 24.90
C GLU A 94 -6.45 -0.65 23.52
N SER A 95 -6.87 -1.49 22.57
CA SER A 95 -7.22 -1.11 21.20
C SER A 95 -8.66 -1.54 20.87
N GLY A 96 -9.35 -0.76 20.03
CA GLY A 96 -10.69 -1.11 19.55
C GLY A 96 -11.55 0.09 19.16
N ILE A 97 -12.08 0.08 17.93
CA ILE A 97 -13.15 0.98 17.46
C ILE A 97 -14.41 0.82 18.31
N ASN A 98 -14.60 -0.38 18.88
CA ASN A 98 -15.74 -0.71 19.73
C ASN A 98 -15.59 -0.20 21.18
N LYS A 99 -14.45 0.42 21.52
CA LYS A 99 -14.21 1.05 22.83
C LYS A 99 -14.44 2.57 22.74
N ARG A 100 -14.98 3.15 23.81
CA ARG A 100 -15.22 4.60 23.87
C ARG A 100 -13.91 5.37 23.86
N MET A 101 -13.95 6.63 23.42
CA MET A 101 -12.78 7.52 23.32
C MET A 101 -12.00 7.68 24.65
N HIS A 102 -12.67 7.42 25.78
CA HIS A 102 -12.11 7.46 27.12
C HIS A 102 -11.51 6.12 27.58
N GLU A 103 -11.87 5.01 26.94
CA GLU A 103 -11.38 3.66 27.24
C GLU A 103 -10.12 3.31 26.44
N ALA A 104 -9.93 3.93 25.27
CA ALA A 104 -8.73 3.75 24.44
C ALA A 104 -8.12 5.11 24.00
N PRO A 105 -7.70 5.99 24.95
CA PRO A 105 -7.20 7.31 24.62
C PRO A 105 -5.95 7.25 23.72
N ALA A 106 -5.07 6.26 23.92
CA ALA A 106 -3.89 6.07 23.08
C ALA A 106 -4.25 5.81 21.62
N PHE A 107 -5.29 5.00 21.34
CA PHE A 107 -5.74 4.66 19.99
C PHE A 107 -6.29 5.87 19.24
N TYR A 108 -7.20 6.62 19.87
CA TYR A 108 -7.80 7.81 19.25
C TYR A 108 -6.80 8.95 19.09
N THR A 109 -5.86 9.10 20.02
CA THR A 109 -4.79 10.12 19.92
C THR A 109 -3.79 9.77 18.81
N LEU A 110 -3.42 8.49 18.65
CA LEU A 110 -2.62 8.03 17.52
C LEU A 110 -3.34 8.22 16.19
N TYR A 111 -4.61 7.83 16.12
CA TYR A 111 -5.41 7.96 14.90
C TYR A 111 -5.55 9.42 14.45
N THR A 112 -6.02 10.29 15.34
CA THR A 112 -6.17 11.73 15.06
C THR A 112 -4.83 12.41 14.84
N GLY A 113 -3.79 12.00 15.57
CA GLY A 113 -2.41 12.46 15.40
C GLY A 113 -1.85 12.12 14.03
N LEU A 114 -2.04 10.88 13.55
CA LEU A 114 -1.60 10.47 12.20
C LEU A 114 -2.30 11.28 11.10
N ILE A 115 -3.61 11.51 11.23
CA ILE A 115 -4.36 12.34 10.28
C ILE A 115 -3.86 13.79 10.31
N GLY A 116 -3.69 14.35 11.51
CA GLY A 116 -3.19 15.71 11.70
C GLY A 116 -1.78 15.88 11.14
N VAL A 117 -0.86 14.98 11.47
CA VAL A 117 0.51 14.99 10.93
C VAL A 117 0.51 14.83 9.42
N GLY A 118 -0.33 13.95 8.86
CA GLY A 118 -0.48 13.81 7.42
C GLY A 118 -0.96 15.10 6.75
N ALA A 119 -1.96 15.76 7.32
CA ALA A 119 -2.46 17.05 6.81
C ALA A 119 -1.39 18.15 6.90
N LEU A 120 -0.69 18.25 8.04
CA LEU A 120 0.41 19.20 8.20
C LEU A 120 1.55 18.92 7.22
N ALA A 121 1.90 17.65 7.00
CA ALA A 121 2.93 17.26 6.04
C ALA A 121 2.57 17.74 4.62
N VAL A 122 1.31 17.61 4.20
CA VAL A 122 0.85 18.10 2.89
C VAL A 122 0.92 19.63 2.78
N ILE A 123 0.59 20.35 3.86
CA ILE A 123 0.62 21.83 3.89
C ILE A 123 2.05 22.37 3.89
N PHE A 124 2.96 21.73 4.64
CA PHE A 124 4.34 22.19 4.78
C PHE A 124 5.28 21.67 3.68
N LEU A 125 4.96 20.55 3.01
CA LEU A 125 5.76 20.08 1.89
C LEU A 125 5.54 20.95 0.63
N PRO A 126 6.63 21.37 -0.04
CA PRO A 126 6.54 21.93 -1.38
C PRO A 126 5.87 20.94 -2.34
N ALA A 127 5.00 21.43 -3.24
CA ALA A 127 4.32 20.58 -4.23
C ALA A 127 5.28 19.69 -5.03
N ARG A 128 6.45 20.21 -5.40
CA ARG A 128 7.53 19.49 -6.10
C ARG A 128 8.07 18.26 -5.35
N ASP A 129 7.97 18.23 -4.02
CA ASP A 129 8.53 17.18 -3.17
C ASP A 129 7.47 16.12 -2.77
N GLN A 130 6.18 16.35 -3.10
CA GLN A 130 5.08 15.44 -2.75
C GLN A 130 5.20 14.10 -3.47
N ILE A 131 5.38 14.11 -4.80
CA ILE A 131 5.54 12.87 -5.60
C ILE A 131 6.79 12.08 -5.16
N PRO A 132 7.98 12.71 -5.00
CA PRO A 132 9.15 12.02 -4.43
C PRO A 132 8.89 11.35 -3.08
N VAL A 133 8.17 12.00 -2.16
CA VAL A 133 7.83 11.39 -0.85
C VAL A 133 6.89 10.20 -0.99
N ILE A 134 5.88 10.29 -1.87
CA ILE A 134 4.99 9.15 -2.16
C ILE A 134 5.81 7.98 -2.72
N LEU A 135 6.68 8.24 -3.70
CA LEU A 135 7.55 7.22 -4.28
C LEU A 135 8.50 6.61 -3.25
N LEU A 136 9.09 7.43 -2.37
CA LEU A 136 9.93 6.96 -1.28
C LEU A 136 9.15 6.05 -0.30
N SER A 137 7.91 6.40 0.03
CA SER A 137 7.04 5.55 0.84
C SER A 137 6.77 4.20 0.17
N GLN A 138 6.53 4.19 -1.14
CA GLN A 138 6.34 2.94 -1.89
C GLN A 138 7.61 2.07 -1.92
N VAL A 139 8.77 2.70 -2.11
CA VAL A 139 10.06 2.03 -2.02
C VAL A 139 10.26 1.40 -0.64
N LEU A 140 10.02 2.15 0.44
CA LEU A 140 10.15 1.64 1.81
C LEU A 140 9.21 0.45 2.04
N ASN A 141 7.96 0.52 1.57
CA ASN A 141 7.03 -0.60 1.63
C ASN A 141 7.57 -1.83 0.87
N GLY A 142 8.16 -1.64 -0.32
CA GLY A 142 8.80 -2.72 -1.09
C GLY A 142 10.01 -3.34 -0.38
N VAL A 143 10.79 -2.55 0.36
CA VAL A 143 11.93 -3.03 1.15
C VAL A 143 11.49 -3.78 2.40
N LEU A 144 10.38 -3.37 3.03
CA LEU A 144 9.83 -4.02 4.22
C LEU A 144 9.08 -5.32 3.90
N LEU A 145 8.52 -5.45 2.69
CA LEU A 145 7.70 -6.59 2.28
C LEU A 145 8.42 -7.95 2.46
N PRO A 146 9.69 -8.13 2.04
CA PRO A 146 10.43 -9.35 2.32
C PRO A 146 10.57 -9.70 3.80
N VAL A 147 10.84 -8.70 4.64
CA VAL A 147 11.02 -8.90 6.08
C VAL A 147 9.73 -9.45 6.68
N VAL A 148 8.60 -8.79 6.38
CA VAL A 148 7.28 -9.23 6.82
C VAL A 148 6.97 -10.64 6.30
N LEU A 149 7.26 -10.92 5.03
CA LEU A 149 6.97 -12.21 4.40
C LEU A 149 7.77 -13.36 5.05
N ILE A 150 9.05 -13.15 5.39
CA ILE A 150 9.87 -14.14 6.10
C ILE A 150 9.24 -14.47 7.47
N TYR A 151 8.86 -13.45 8.25
CA TYR A 151 8.23 -13.68 9.55
C TYR A 151 6.88 -14.39 9.42
N MET A 152 6.06 -13.98 8.45
CA MET A 152 4.77 -14.61 8.15
C MET A 152 4.94 -16.09 7.77
N LEU A 153 5.85 -16.40 6.85
CA LEU A 153 6.13 -17.77 6.44
C LEU A 153 6.71 -18.61 7.57
N ARG A 154 7.56 -18.02 8.43
CA ARG A 154 8.07 -18.72 9.61
C ARG A 154 6.95 -19.03 10.60
N LEU A 155 6.01 -18.11 10.81
CA LEU A 155 4.89 -18.28 11.73
C LEU A 155 3.90 -19.34 11.22
N ILE A 156 3.56 -19.31 9.93
CA ILE A 156 2.62 -20.27 9.32
C ILE A 156 3.21 -21.69 9.29
N ASN A 157 4.54 -21.83 9.19
CA ASN A 157 5.21 -23.14 9.20
C ASN A 157 5.44 -23.70 10.62
N ARG A 158 5.16 -22.94 11.68
CA ARG A 158 5.32 -23.38 13.06
C ARG A 158 4.14 -24.24 13.50
N LYS A 159 4.37 -25.55 13.61
CA LYS A 159 3.38 -26.53 14.08
C LYS A 159 2.86 -26.26 15.50
N ASP A 160 3.69 -25.66 16.33
CA ASP A 160 3.34 -25.26 17.69
C ASP A 160 2.31 -24.11 17.73
N LEU A 161 2.21 -23.31 16.67
CA LEU A 161 1.26 -22.19 16.56
C LEU A 161 0.06 -22.51 15.66
N MET A 162 0.29 -23.19 14.54
CA MET A 162 -0.72 -23.49 13.52
C MET A 162 -1.36 -24.87 13.67
N GLY A 163 -0.79 -25.77 14.48
CA GLY A 163 -1.28 -27.14 14.64
C GLY A 163 -1.38 -27.86 13.29
N ASP A 164 -2.58 -28.37 12.97
CA ASP A 164 -2.87 -29.09 11.73
C ASP A 164 -3.08 -28.17 10.51
N TYR A 165 -3.20 -26.84 10.70
CA TYR A 165 -3.37 -25.86 9.62
C TYR A 165 -2.05 -25.34 9.05
N CYS A 166 -0.96 -26.09 9.27
CA CYS A 166 0.34 -25.77 8.69
C CYS A 166 0.30 -25.82 7.17
N ASN A 167 1.19 -25.03 6.58
CA ASN A 167 1.31 -24.93 5.15
C ASN A 167 1.71 -26.26 4.50
N THR A 168 1.14 -26.57 3.34
CA THR A 168 1.56 -27.75 2.57
C THR A 168 2.95 -27.52 1.96
N LYS A 169 3.73 -28.60 1.77
CA LYS A 169 5.10 -28.49 1.24
C LYS A 169 5.16 -27.80 -0.13
N THR A 170 4.13 -27.98 -0.96
CA THR A 170 4.01 -27.35 -2.29
C THR A 170 3.74 -25.85 -2.20
N PHE A 171 2.78 -25.41 -1.37
CA PHE A 171 2.52 -23.98 -1.17
C PHE A 171 3.69 -23.30 -0.46
N ASN A 172 4.39 -24.00 0.44
CA ASN A 172 5.60 -23.49 1.06
C ASN A 172 6.72 -23.27 0.04
N ALA A 173 6.92 -24.20 -0.89
CA ALA A 173 7.90 -24.03 -1.97
C ALA A 173 7.58 -22.79 -2.80
N ILE A 174 6.34 -22.64 -3.28
CA ILE A 174 5.92 -21.46 -4.06
C ILE A 174 6.12 -20.17 -3.26
N ALA A 175 5.68 -20.13 -2.01
CA ALA A 175 5.76 -18.93 -1.19
C ALA A 175 7.21 -18.54 -0.85
N TRP A 176 8.09 -19.52 -0.59
CA TRP A 176 9.51 -19.28 -0.42
C TRP A 176 10.18 -18.83 -1.71
N THR A 177 9.83 -19.40 -2.87
CA THR A 177 10.34 -18.95 -4.16
C THR A 177 9.97 -17.50 -4.41
N THR A 178 8.70 -17.12 -4.22
CA THR A 178 8.25 -15.72 -4.33
C THR A 178 8.99 -14.83 -3.35
N CYS A 179 9.17 -15.27 -2.10
CA CYS A 179 9.94 -14.53 -1.10
C CYS A 179 11.38 -14.28 -1.54
N VAL A 180 12.08 -15.31 -2.02
CA VAL A 180 13.45 -15.21 -2.50
C VAL A 180 13.55 -14.27 -3.70
N ILE A 181 12.63 -14.38 -4.66
CA ILE A 181 12.58 -13.48 -5.82
C ILE A 181 12.40 -12.03 -5.37
N THR A 182 11.45 -11.75 -4.47
CA THR A 182 11.24 -10.39 -3.96
C THR A 182 12.48 -9.88 -3.22
N ILE A 183 13.13 -10.70 -2.38
CA ILE A 183 14.39 -10.33 -1.71
C ILE A 183 15.46 -9.96 -2.74
N LEU A 184 15.65 -10.78 -3.77
CA LEU A 184 16.65 -10.55 -4.81
C LEU A 184 16.37 -9.26 -5.57
N LEU A 185 15.12 -9.02 -5.99
CA LEU A 185 14.73 -7.79 -6.68
C LEU A 185 14.96 -6.56 -5.80
N THR A 186 14.57 -6.62 -4.53
CA THR A 186 14.79 -5.54 -3.57
C THR A 186 16.29 -5.28 -3.36
N LEU A 187 17.11 -6.32 -3.20
CA LEU A 187 18.56 -6.19 -3.05
C LEU A 187 19.20 -5.59 -4.30
N ILE A 188 18.82 -6.03 -5.50
CA ILE A 188 19.31 -5.48 -6.76
C ILE A 188 18.97 -3.99 -6.85
N TRP A 189 17.74 -3.60 -6.50
CA TRP A 189 17.31 -2.21 -6.52
C TRP A 189 18.09 -1.35 -5.50
N VAL A 190 18.29 -1.85 -4.28
CA VAL A 190 19.07 -1.14 -3.26
C VAL A 190 20.51 -0.98 -3.70
N LEU A 191 21.16 -2.06 -4.17
CA LEU A 191 22.54 -2.05 -4.64
C LEU A 191 22.72 -1.12 -5.85
N SER A 192 21.80 -1.15 -6.82
CA SER A 192 21.85 -0.27 -7.98
C SER A 192 21.63 1.19 -7.59
N SER A 193 20.72 1.48 -6.66
CA SER A 193 20.52 2.83 -6.12
C SER A 193 21.78 3.37 -5.42
N PHE A 194 22.50 2.51 -4.67
CA PHE A 194 23.78 2.91 -4.05
C PHE A 194 24.91 3.08 -5.07
N TRP A 195 24.95 2.24 -6.10
CA TRP A 195 25.95 2.34 -7.17
C TRP A 195 25.75 3.61 -8.01
N ASN A 196 24.52 3.91 -8.41
CA ASN A 196 24.18 5.07 -9.24
C ASN A 196 24.29 6.41 -8.49
N ARG A 197 24.36 6.41 -7.15
CA ARG A 197 24.67 7.60 -6.35
C ARG A 197 26.17 7.87 -6.18
N ARG A 198 27.04 6.90 -6.53
CA ARG A 198 28.51 7.02 -6.45
C ARG A 198 29.19 7.36 -7.79
N ALA A 199 28.47 7.25 -8.91
CA ALA A 199 28.89 7.71 -10.23
C ALA A 199 28.36 9.11 -10.49
#